data_AF-A0A058ZCA1-F1
#
_entry.id   AF-A0A058ZCA1-F1
#
_cell.length_a   1.000
_cell.length_b   1.000
_cell.length_c   1.000
_cell.angle_alpha   90.00
_cell.angle_beta   90.00
_cell.angle_gamma   90.00
#
_symmetry.space_group_name_H-M   'P 1'
#
loop_
_entity.id
_entity.type
_entity.pdbx_description
1 polymer ?
#
loop_
_entity_poly.entity_id
_entity_poly.type
_entity_poly.pdbx_seq_one_letter_code
_entity_poly.pdbx_strand_id
1 'polypeptide(L)'
;MRSPELTPEMRRDLQVIRMRAYLDPKLHYGRESRKLPKHFQMGTVIGGATGYYRRLTRRQRATSLVDSVLGDTRTASYLRSRFTQAQQHKSQQARSAKHQLTNAGKRQQHKRFKQGKQ
;
A
#
# COMPACT_ATOMS: atom_id res chain seq x y z
N MET A 1 0.01 -26.12 -15.72
CA MET A 1 -0.24 -25.85 -14.28
C MET A 1 -1.75 -25.68 -14.09
N ARG A 2 -2.35 -26.36 -13.09
CA ARG A 2 -3.76 -26.17 -12.73
C ARG A 2 -3.94 -24.75 -12.19
N SER A 3 -4.99 -24.05 -12.61
CA SER A 3 -5.37 -22.77 -11.99
C SER A 3 -6.10 -23.06 -10.68
N PRO A 4 -5.56 -22.68 -9.51
CA PRO A 4 -6.30 -22.81 -8.25
C PRO A 4 -7.48 -21.84 -8.20
N GLU A 5 -8.50 -22.17 -7.43
CA GLU A 5 -9.60 -21.25 -7.11
C GLU A 5 -9.07 -20.08 -6.26
N LEU A 6 -9.50 -18.87 -6.59
CA LEU A 6 -8.96 -17.66 -5.97
C LEU A 6 -9.65 -17.39 -4.62
N THR A 7 -9.10 -17.92 -3.53
CA THR A 7 -9.60 -17.60 -2.19
C THR A 7 -9.25 -16.14 -1.81
N PRO A 8 -10.00 -15.51 -0.88
CA PRO A 8 -9.68 -14.16 -0.40
C PRO A 8 -8.29 -14.04 0.24
N GLU A 9 -7.78 -15.12 0.83
CA GLU A 9 -6.42 -15.21 1.39
C GLU A 9 -5.36 -15.17 0.31
N MET A 10 -5.49 -16.03 -0.71
CA MET A 10 -4.56 -16.07 -1.85
C MET A 10 -4.53 -14.73 -2.59
N ARG A 11 -5.69 -14.08 -2.74
CA ARG A 11 -5.76 -12.75 -3.36
C ARG A 11 -4.98 -11.70 -2.57
N ARG A 12 -5.04 -11.72 -1.23
CA ARG A 12 -4.28 -10.81 -0.36
C ARG A 12 -2.78 -11.06 -0.49
N ASP A 13 -2.35 -12.31 -0.44
CA ASP A 13 -0.94 -12.67 -0.60
C ASP A 13 -0.39 -12.23 -1.97
N LEU A 14 -1.13 -12.49 -3.05
CA LEU A 14 -0.77 -12.03 -4.39
C LEU A 14 -0.72 -10.50 -4.50
N GLN A 15 -1.61 -9.79 -3.80
CA GLN A 15 -1.58 -8.33 -3.74
C GLN A 15 -0.35 -7.81 -3.00
N VAL A 16 0.08 -8.47 -1.92
CA VAL A 16 1.31 -8.13 -1.20
C VAL A 16 2.53 -8.32 -2.12
N ILE A 17 2.61 -9.44 -2.85
CA ILE A 17 3.69 -9.67 -3.83
C ILE A 17 3.74 -8.54 -4.85
N ARG A 18 2.59 -8.14 -5.39
CA ARG A 18 2.52 -7.02 -6.35
C ARG A 18 2.98 -5.69 -5.75
N MET A 19 2.70 -5.44 -4.48
CA MET A 19 3.06 -4.19 -3.79
C MET A 19 4.41 -4.26 -3.08
N ARG A 20 5.22 -5.31 -3.33
CA ARG A 20 6.51 -5.54 -2.65
C ARG A 20 7.47 -4.36 -2.67
N ALA A 21 7.44 -3.55 -3.75
CA ALA A 21 8.26 -2.35 -3.88
C ALA A 21 7.93 -1.23 -2.89
N TYR A 22 6.78 -1.29 -2.22
CA TYR A 22 6.34 -0.31 -1.23
C TYR A 22 6.50 -0.79 0.21
N LEU A 23 6.93 -2.04 0.43
CA LEU A 23 7.10 -2.62 1.77
C LEU A 23 8.40 -2.15 2.43
N ASP A 24 9.50 -2.12 1.67
CA ASP A 24 10.82 -1.71 2.15
C ASP A 24 11.39 -0.60 1.25
N PRO A 25 11.72 0.59 1.79
CA PRO A 25 12.32 1.68 1.01
C PRO A 25 13.70 1.37 0.42
N LYS A 26 14.38 0.32 0.88
CA LYS A 26 15.72 -0.06 0.40
C LYS A 26 15.67 -1.05 -0.76
N LEU A 27 14.57 -1.80 -0.90
CA LEU A 27 14.44 -2.84 -1.90
C LEU A 27 13.68 -2.33 -3.11
N HIS A 28 14.41 -2.08 -4.19
CA HIS A 28 13.83 -1.65 -5.46
C HIS A 28 13.69 -2.85 -6.39
N TYR A 29 12.45 -3.20 -6.73
CA TYR A 29 12.15 -4.28 -7.66
C TYR A 29 11.99 -3.76 -9.09
N GLY A 30 12.27 -4.61 -10.08
CA GLY A 30 11.96 -4.33 -11.47
C GLY A 30 10.46 -4.07 -11.68
N ARG A 31 10.12 -3.26 -12.69
CA ARG A 31 8.73 -2.95 -13.01
C ARG A 31 8.02 -4.20 -13.52
N GLU A 32 6.91 -4.54 -12.88
CA GLU A 32 6.14 -5.74 -13.18
C GLU A 32 4.73 -5.38 -13.66
N SER A 33 4.07 -6.32 -14.33
CA SER A 33 2.73 -6.08 -14.87
C SER A 33 1.71 -5.84 -13.75
N ARG A 34 0.72 -4.98 -14.02
CA ARG A 34 -0.35 -4.65 -13.05
C ARG A 34 -1.39 -5.77 -12.89
N LYS A 35 -1.29 -6.90 -13.59
CA LYS A 35 -2.30 -7.96 -13.59
C LYS A 35 -1.84 -9.12 -12.70
N LEU A 36 -2.80 -9.76 -12.02
CA LEU A 36 -2.54 -10.99 -11.30
C LEU A 36 -2.27 -12.14 -12.28
N PRO A 37 -1.33 -13.04 -11.98
CA PRO A 37 -1.06 -14.19 -12.85
C PRO A 37 -2.27 -15.12 -12.92
N LYS A 38 -2.56 -15.65 -14.11
CA LYS A 38 -3.66 -16.61 -14.32
C LYS A 38 -3.37 -17.97 -13.69
N HIS A 39 -2.11 -18.38 -13.68
CA HIS A 39 -1.69 -19.66 -13.11
C HIS A 39 -0.63 -19.36 -12.05
N PHE A 40 -0.82 -19.91 -10.85
CA PHE A 40 0.11 -19.76 -9.74
C PHE A 40 0.02 -20.97 -8.81
N GLN A 41 1.05 -21.16 -7.99
CA GLN A 41 1.09 -22.17 -6.94
C GLN A 41 1.65 -21.55 -5.68
N MET A 42 1.05 -21.90 -4.54
CA MET A 42 1.56 -21.53 -3.22
C MET A 42 2.36 -22.68 -2.66
N GLY A 43 3.53 -22.38 -2.09
CA GLY A 43 4.43 -23.38 -1.53
C GLY A 43 5.36 -22.76 -0.49
N THR A 44 5.93 -23.62 0.34
CA THR A 44 6.83 -23.22 1.43
C THR A 44 8.26 -23.63 1.09
N VAL A 45 9.22 -22.73 1.34
CA VAL A 45 10.64 -23.04 1.12
C VAL A 45 11.14 -24.02 2.19
N ILE A 46 11.66 -25.16 1.74
CA ILE A 46 12.32 -26.16 2.61
C ILE A 46 13.81 -25.81 2.68
N GLY A 47 14.35 -25.64 3.89
CA GLY A 47 15.73 -25.24 4.09
C GLY A 47 16.75 -26.31 3.67
N GLY A 48 17.67 -25.97 2.77
CA GLY A 48 18.76 -26.85 2.34
C GLY A 48 19.83 -27.07 3.43
N ALA A 49 20.58 -28.18 3.34
CA ALA A 49 21.49 -28.66 4.39
C ALA A 49 22.51 -27.60 4.90
N THR A 50 22.98 -26.73 4.03
CA THR A 50 23.92 -25.64 4.36
C THR A 50 23.16 -24.35 4.67
N GLY A 51 23.14 -23.93 5.94
CA GLY A 51 22.59 -22.62 6.33
C GLY A 51 21.59 -22.65 7.48
N TYR A 52 21.85 -23.42 8.54
CA TYR A 52 21.02 -23.48 9.75
C TYR A 52 20.63 -22.10 10.28
N TYR A 53 21.60 -21.18 10.37
CA TYR A 53 21.39 -19.82 10.89
C TYR A 53 20.57 -18.90 9.99
N ARG A 54 20.40 -19.23 8.70
CA ARG A 54 19.59 -18.43 7.75
C ARG A 54 18.12 -18.87 7.72
N ARG A 55 17.78 -19.94 8.45
CA ARG A 55 16.41 -20.49 8.51
C ARG A 55 15.59 -19.74 9.56
N LEU A 56 14.31 -19.58 9.29
CA LEU A 56 13.36 -19.08 10.27
C LEU A 56 13.14 -20.11 11.38
N THR A 57 13.12 -19.64 12.62
CA THR A 57 12.72 -20.43 13.79
C THR A 57 11.24 -20.81 13.70
N ARG A 58 10.80 -21.83 14.42
CA ARG A 58 9.39 -22.28 14.41
C ARG A 58 8.41 -21.15 14.74
N ARG A 59 8.79 -20.22 15.62
CA ARG A 59 7.95 -19.08 16.03
C ARG A 59 7.86 -17.97 14.98
N GLN A 60 8.87 -17.84 14.12
CA GLN A 60 8.90 -16.83 13.06
C GLN A 60 8.21 -17.31 11.77
N ARG A 61 7.89 -18.60 11.66
CA ARG A 61 7.18 -19.14 10.49
C ARG A 61 5.71 -18.80 10.59
N ALA A 62 5.24 -17.98 9.66
CA ALA A 62 3.84 -17.62 9.52
C ALA A 62 3.11 -18.60 8.58
N THR A 63 1.78 -18.65 8.70
CA THR A 63 0.91 -19.48 7.86
C THR A 63 0.70 -18.89 6.47
N SER A 64 0.71 -17.55 6.36
CA SER A 64 0.54 -16.81 5.10
C SER A 64 1.63 -15.77 4.90
N LEU A 65 1.79 -15.30 3.65
CA LEU A 65 2.76 -14.25 3.33
C LEU A 65 2.37 -12.94 4.03
N VAL A 66 1.10 -12.55 3.98
CA VAL A 66 0.60 -11.35 4.67
C VAL A 66 0.93 -11.36 6.15
N ASP A 67 0.70 -12.49 6.83
CA ASP A 67 0.97 -12.63 8.26
C ASP A 67 2.47 -12.49 8.56
N SER A 68 3.34 -13.04 7.71
CA SER A 68 4.80 -12.84 7.84
C SER A 68 5.22 -11.37 7.75
N VAL A 69 4.56 -10.60 6.86
CA VAL A 69 4.84 -9.16 6.66
C VAL A 69 4.31 -8.34 7.83
N LEU A 70 3.13 -8.67 8.36
CA LEU A 70 2.53 -8.00 9.52
C LEU A 70 3.31 -8.29 10.82
N GLY A 71 3.90 -9.48 10.93
CA GLY A 71 4.76 -9.85 12.05
C GLY A 71 6.10 -9.11 12.09
N ASP A 72 6.53 -8.49 11.00
CA ASP A 72 7.76 -7.70 10.97
C ASP A 72 7.54 -6.28 11.49
N THR A 73 8.10 -5.99 12.65
CA THR A 73 7.99 -4.71 13.35
C THR A 73 8.59 -3.55 12.54
N ARG A 74 9.65 -3.80 11.76
CA ARG A 74 10.30 -2.77 10.94
C ARG A 74 9.38 -2.33 9.81
N THR A 75 8.84 -3.30 9.08
CA THR A 75 7.86 -3.04 8.01
C THR A 75 6.60 -2.37 8.57
N ALA A 76 6.07 -2.86 9.69
CA ALA A 76 4.88 -2.27 10.33
C ALA A 76 5.08 -0.79 10.72
N SER A 77 6.22 -0.46 11.33
CA SER A 77 6.56 0.92 11.71
C SER A 77 6.69 1.84 10.49
N TYR A 78 7.38 1.36 9.44
CA TYR A 78 7.53 2.11 8.19
C TYR A 78 6.18 2.40 7.52
N LEU A 79 5.35 1.36 7.37
CA LEU A 79 4.02 1.49 6.75
C LEU A 79 3.12 2.43 7.57
N ARG A 80 3.16 2.37 8.91
CA ARG A 80 2.39 3.28 9.78
C ARG A 80 2.80 4.74 9.61
N SER A 81 4.12 5.00 9.54
CA SER A 81 4.65 6.34 9.32
C SER A 81 4.23 6.89 7.95
N ARG A 82 4.40 6.10 6.88
CA ARG A 82 4.00 6.48 5.52
C ARG A 82 2.50 6.68 5.37
N PHE A 83 1.69 5.82 6.00
CA PHE A 83 0.24 5.97 6.00
C PHE A 83 -0.19 7.28 6.65
N THR A 84 0.37 7.62 7.82
CA THR A 84 0.08 8.88 8.51
C THR A 84 0.45 10.09 7.65
N GLN A 85 1.63 10.07 7.04
CA GLN A 85 2.07 11.15 6.13
C GLN A 85 1.12 11.30 4.93
N ALA A 86 0.76 10.19 4.29
CA ALA A 86 -0.16 10.21 3.16
C ALA A 86 -1.55 10.73 3.56
N GLN A 87 -2.02 10.36 4.75
CA GLN A 87 -3.32 10.81 5.27
C GLN A 87 -3.31 12.32 5.58
N GLN A 88 -2.25 12.80 6.21
CA GLN A 88 -2.06 14.23 6.47
C GLN A 88 -2.04 15.02 5.17
N HIS A 89 -1.24 14.59 4.18
CA HIS A 89 -1.15 15.25 2.88
C HIS A 89 -2.53 15.31 2.19
N LYS A 90 -3.27 14.20 2.16
CA LYS A 90 -4.63 14.15 1.60
C LYS A 90 -5.58 15.11 2.32
N SER A 91 -5.53 15.16 3.65
CA SER A 91 -6.38 16.06 4.44
C SER A 91 -6.07 17.54 4.19
N GLN A 92 -4.80 17.90 4.05
CA GLN A 92 -4.36 19.27 3.75
C GLN A 92 -4.81 19.68 2.33
N GLN A 93 -4.68 18.76 1.38
CA GLN A 93 -5.16 18.97 0.01
C GLN A 93 -6.68 19.17 -0.05
N ALA A 94 -7.45 18.38 0.71
CA ALA A 94 -8.90 18.56 0.79
C ALA A 94 -9.29 19.90 1.43
N ARG A 95 -8.60 20.31 2.50
CA ARG A 95 -8.84 21.61 3.17
C ARG A 95 -8.53 22.79 2.26
N SER A 96 -7.37 22.76 1.59
CA SER A 96 -6.97 23.82 0.66
C SER A 96 -7.93 23.93 -0.52
N ALA A 97 -8.37 22.80 -1.10
CA ALA A 97 -9.40 22.79 -2.14
C ALA A 97 -10.71 23.43 -1.67
N LYS A 98 -11.18 23.08 -0.46
CA LYS A 98 -12.38 23.70 0.13
C LYS A 98 -12.21 25.22 0.35
N HIS A 99 -11.06 25.67 0.84
CA HIS A 99 -10.76 27.09 1.01
C HIS A 99 -10.73 27.87 -0.31
N GLN A 100 -10.20 27.27 -1.38
CA GLN A 100 -10.20 27.91 -2.70
C GLN A 100 -11.62 28.08 -3.25
N LEU A 101 -12.47 27.06 -3.09
CA LEU A 101 -13.87 27.11 -3.52
C LEU A 101 -14.66 28.18 -2.76
N THR A 102 -14.51 28.27 -1.44
CA THR A 102 -15.20 29.30 -0.64
C THR A 102 -14.71 30.71 -0.97
N ASN A 103 -13.42 30.90 -1.19
CA ASN A 103 -12.86 32.19 -1.58
C ASN A 103 -13.28 32.59 -3.00
N ALA A 104 -13.39 31.64 -3.93
CA ALA A 104 -13.92 31.91 -5.27
C ALA A 104 -15.38 32.39 -5.23
N GLY A 105 -16.22 31.75 -4.41
CA GLY A 105 -17.61 32.17 -4.20
C GLY A 105 -17.73 33.60 -3.65
N LYS A 106 -16.92 33.94 -2.63
CA LYS A 106 -16.87 35.31 -2.07
C LYS A 106 -16.43 36.35 -3.12
N ARG A 107 -15.44 36.02 -3.96
CA ARG A 107 -14.97 36.92 -5.03
C ARG A 107 -16.04 37.16 -6.09
N GLN A 108 -16.83 36.14 -6.45
CA GLN A 108 -17.95 36.29 -7.39
C GLN A 108 -19.04 37.20 -6.81
N GLN A 109 -19.42 37.01 -5.54
CA GLN A 109 -20.40 37.86 -4.87
C GLN A 109 -19.96 39.33 -4.83
N HIS A 110 -18.69 39.57 -4.46
CA HIS A 110 -18.14 40.93 -4.41
C HIS A 110 -18.08 41.61 -5.79
N LYS A 111 -17.79 40.86 -6.87
CA LYS A 111 -17.85 41.40 -8.26
C LYS A 111 -19.28 41.77 -8.67
N ARG A 112 -20.27 40.92 -8.37
CA ARG A 112 -21.69 41.20 -8.66
C ARG A 112 -22.19 42.44 -7.92
N PHE A 113 -21.82 42.59 -6.65
CA PHE A 113 -22.19 43.77 -5.85
C PHE A 113 -21.60 45.08 -6.42
N LYS A 114 -20.37 45.04 -6.97
CA LYS A 114 -19.76 46.22 -7.61
C LYS A 114 -20.39 46.59 -8.96
N GLN A 115 -20.89 45.60 -9.72
CA GLN A 115 -21.53 45.85 -11.01
C GLN A 115 -22.97 46.34 -10.89
N GLY A 116 -23.68 46.02 -9.80
CA GLY A 116 -25.04 46.53 -9.54
C GLY A 116 -25.12 47.92 -8.90
N LYS A 117 -24.01 48.66 -8.80
CA LYS A 117 -23.93 50.02 -8.24
C LYS A 117 -23.70 51.10 -9.30
N GLN A 118 -23.95 50.80 -10.57
CA GLN A 118 -24.01 51.80 -11.65
C GLN A 118 -25.44 52.04 -12.07
#